data_AF-A0A238ZS89-F1
#
_entry.id   AF-A0A238ZS89-F1
#
_cell.length_a   1.000
_cell.length_b   1.000
_cell.length_c   1.000
_cell.angle_alpha   90.00
_cell.angle_beta   90.00
_cell.angle_gamma   90.00
#
_symmetry.space_group_name_H-M   'P 1'
#
loop_
_entity.id
_entity.type
_entity.pdbx_description
1 polymer ?
#
loop_
_entity_poly.entity_id
_entity_poly.type
_entity_poly.pdbx_seq_one_letter_code
_entity_poly.pdbx_strand_id
1 'polypeptide(L)'
;MATYTTNYNLQKPDLTDNANINVINSNMDIIDSAMKNLDFAENFQNHIIDPMPHRMTDGVTTYKYGFKVVDGGLVFEYEPI
;
A
#
# COMPACT_ATOMS: atom_id res chain seq x y z
N MET A 1 -15.97 -21.45 -15.10
CA MET A 1 -15.50 -20.11 -14.71
C MET A 1 -14.45 -20.23 -13.60
N ALA A 2 -13.61 -19.22 -13.37
CA ALA A 2 -12.71 -19.25 -12.22
C ALA A 2 -13.52 -19.14 -10.91
N THR A 3 -13.24 -20.03 -9.95
CA THR A 3 -13.93 -20.12 -8.65
C THR A 3 -13.43 -19.09 -7.63
N TYR A 4 -12.32 -18.40 -7.92
CA TYR A 4 -11.72 -17.38 -7.06
C TYR A 4 -11.29 -16.14 -7.84
N THR A 5 -11.19 -14.99 -7.16
CA THR A 5 -10.61 -13.75 -7.72
C THR A 5 -9.08 -13.78 -7.69
N THR A 6 -8.41 -13.11 -8.62
CA THR A 6 -6.94 -13.11 -8.75
C THR A 6 -6.19 -12.45 -7.59
N ASN A 7 -6.64 -11.30 -7.10
CA ASN A 7 -5.83 -10.46 -6.19
C ASN A 7 -5.92 -10.89 -4.72
N TYR A 8 -7.13 -11.26 -4.27
CA TYR A 8 -7.41 -11.52 -2.85
C TYR A 8 -8.00 -12.91 -2.61
N ASN A 9 -7.99 -13.78 -3.64
CA ASN A 9 -8.50 -15.15 -3.56
C ASN A 9 -9.92 -15.27 -2.94
N LEU A 10 -10.80 -14.31 -3.22
CA LEU A 10 -12.19 -14.31 -2.77
C LEU A 10 -12.97 -15.37 -3.54
N GLN A 11 -13.79 -16.16 -2.85
CA GLN A 11 -14.61 -17.18 -3.49
C GLN A 11 -15.73 -16.52 -4.30
N LYS A 12 -15.83 -16.92 -5.57
CA LYS A 12 -16.87 -16.46 -6.49
C LYS A 12 -18.00 -17.49 -6.53
N PRO A 13 -19.28 -17.08 -6.35
CA PRO A 13 -20.40 -17.96 -6.60
C PRO A 13 -20.56 -18.21 -8.11
N ASP A 14 -21.08 -19.38 -8.48
CA ASP A 14 -21.59 -19.63 -9.83
C ASP A 14 -22.99 -19.02 -10.01
N LEU A 15 -23.46 -18.90 -11.25
CA LEU A 15 -24.76 -18.32 -11.61
C LEU A 15 -25.95 -19.05 -10.96
N THR A 16 -25.76 -20.32 -10.61
CA THR A 16 -26.79 -21.19 -10.03
C THR A 16 -26.56 -21.52 -8.56
N ASP A 17 -25.51 -20.97 -7.94
CA ASP A 17 -25.23 -21.25 -6.53
C ASP A 17 -26.22 -20.52 -5.62
N ASN A 18 -26.65 -21.24 -4.57
CA ASN A 18 -27.35 -20.59 -3.46
C ASN A 18 -26.37 -19.72 -2.66
N ALA A 19 -26.79 -18.52 -2.28
CA ALA A 19 -25.95 -17.62 -1.48
C ALA A 19 -25.60 -18.25 -0.13
N ASN A 20 -24.30 -18.42 0.13
CA ASN A 20 -23.79 -18.86 1.43
C ASN A 20 -23.26 -17.65 2.22
N ILE A 21 -23.98 -17.30 3.29
CA ILE A 21 -23.66 -16.14 4.13
C ILE A 21 -22.25 -16.24 4.75
N ASN A 22 -21.78 -17.45 5.08
CA ASN A 22 -20.44 -17.61 5.64
C ASN A 22 -19.35 -17.21 4.63
N VAL A 23 -19.52 -17.59 3.37
CA VAL A 23 -18.60 -17.19 2.28
C VAL A 23 -18.63 -15.68 2.08
N ILE A 24 -19.82 -15.07 2.13
CA ILE A 24 -19.98 -13.62 2.02
C ILE A 24 -19.25 -12.91 3.17
N ASN A 25 -19.45 -13.35 4.41
CA ASN A 25 -18.78 -12.77 5.58
C ASN A 25 -17.26 -12.91 5.47
N SER A 26 -16.75 -14.09 5.14
CA SER A 26 -15.31 -14.30 4.95
C SER A 26 -14.72 -13.43 3.84
N ASN A 27 -15.42 -13.28 2.72
CA ASN A 27 -14.99 -12.37 1.67
C ASN A 27 -15.01 -10.90 2.12
N MET A 28 -16.02 -10.49 2.90
CA MET A 28 -16.11 -9.13 3.45
C MET A 28 -14.95 -8.83 4.41
N ASP A 29 -14.59 -9.77 5.28
CA ASP A 29 -13.45 -9.61 6.21
C ASP A 29 -12.13 -9.40 5.45
N ILE A 30 -11.93 -10.14 4.35
CA ILE A 30 -10.74 -9.99 3.51
C ILE A 30 -10.73 -8.62 2.82
N ILE A 31 -11.87 -8.17 2.28
CA ILE A 31 -11.99 -6.86 1.63
C ILE A 31 -11.72 -5.73 2.61
N ASP A 32 -12.33 -5.77 3.80
CA ASP A 32 -12.16 -4.75 4.84
C ASP A 32 -10.69 -4.67 5.29
N SER A 33 -10.06 -5.81 5.54
CA SER A 33 -8.65 -5.90 5.91
C SER A 33 -7.72 -5.34 4.80
N ALA A 34 -8.02 -5.66 3.54
CA ALA A 34 -7.26 -5.15 2.41
C ALA A 34 -7.43 -3.63 2.23
N MET A 35 -8.64 -3.11 2.41
CA MET A 35 -8.93 -1.68 2.33
C MET A 35 -8.22 -0.89 3.43
N LYS A 36 -8.15 -1.41 4.65
CA LYS A 36 -7.38 -0.81 5.74
C LYS A 36 -5.89 -0.65 5.39
N ASN A 37 -5.31 -1.61 4.66
CA ASN A 37 -3.92 -1.54 4.21
C ASN A 37 -3.73 -0.58 3.02
N LEU A 38 -4.80 -0.24 2.30
CA LEU A 38 -4.80 0.78 1.25
C LEU A 38 -4.96 2.19 1.80
N ASP A 39 -5.10 2.38 3.12
CA ASP A 39 -4.96 3.70 3.72
C ASP A 39 -3.53 4.19 3.43
N PHE A 40 -3.42 5.01 2.38
CA PHE A 40 -2.25 5.81 1.96
C PHE A 40 -1.56 6.56 3.11
N ALA A 41 -2.21 6.62 4.27
CA ALA A 41 -1.65 7.06 5.53
C ALA A 41 -0.28 6.43 5.80
N GLU A 42 -0.07 5.12 5.64
CA GLU A 42 1.22 4.52 6.06
C GLU A 42 2.42 5.08 5.25
N ASN A 43 2.27 5.20 3.93
CA ASN A 43 3.32 5.77 3.08
C ASN A 43 3.54 7.26 3.35
N PHE A 44 2.47 8.03 3.61
CA PHE A 44 2.61 9.45 3.95
C PHE A 44 3.20 9.65 5.36
N GLN A 45 2.83 8.81 6.33
CA GLN A 45 3.40 8.82 7.68
C GLN A 45 4.90 8.53 7.64
N ASN A 46 5.35 7.60 6.81
CA ASN A 46 6.77 7.35 6.61
C ASN A 46 7.51 8.60 6.09
N HIS A 47 6.92 9.35 5.16
CA HIS A 47 7.47 10.63 4.70
C HIS A 47 7.36 11.78 5.74
N ILE A 48 6.41 11.72 6.68
CA ILE A 48 6.34 12.68 7.80
C ILE A 48 7.44 12.39 8.83
N ILE A 49 7.66 11.12 9.16
CA ILE A 49 8.63 10.66 10.17
C ILE A 49 10.07 10.76 9.64
N ASP A 50 10.29 10.33 8.40
CA ASP A 50 11.55 10.44 7.67
C ASP A 50 11.28 11.14 6.33
N PRO A 51 11.56 12.45 6.22
CA PRO A 51 11.34 13.22 4.99
C PRO A 51 12.14 12.73 3.78
N MET A 52 13.21 11.94 4.00
CA MET A 52 14.07 11.38 2.94
C MET A 52 14.19 9.85 3.04
N PRO A 53 13.09 9.10 2.94
CA PRO A 53 13.09 7.66 3.23
C PRO A 53 13.65 6.83 2.07
N HIS A 54 13.79 7.43 0.88
CA HIS A 54 14.25 6.72 -0.30
C HIS A 54 15.78 6.66 -0.35
N ARG A 55 16.29 5.56 -0.89
CA ARG A 55 17.72 5.32 -1.03
C ARG A 55 18.07 4.97 -2.45
N MET A 56 19.20 5.48 -2.92
CA MET A 56 19.78 5.15 -4.21
C MET A 56 21.28 4.95 -4.02
N THR A 57 21.82 3.89 -4.59
CA THR A 57 23.27 3.68 -4.66
C THR A 57 23.76 4.06 -6.05
N ASP A 58 24.71 4.98 -6.11
CA ASP A 58 25.43 5.34 -7.33
C ASP A 58 26.92 5.06 -7.12
N GLY A 59 27.43 4.04 -7.83
CA GLY A 59 28.77 3.50 -7.62
C GLY A 59 28.95 2.95 -6.21
N VAL A 60 29.80 3.61 -5.43
CA VAL A 60 30.13 3.22 -4.03
C VAL A 60 29.41 4.08 -2.99
N THR A 61 28.72 5.14 -3.41
CA THR A 61 28.05 6.07 -2.51
C THR A 61 26.56 5.76 -2.47
N THR A 62 26.00 5.69 -1.27
CA THR A 62 24.56 5.63 -1.09
C THR A 62 24.07 7.03 -0.75
N TYR A 63 22.92 7.38 -1.31
CA TYR A 63 22.26 8.65 -1.09
C TYR A 63 20.89 8.38 -0.53
N LYS A 64 20.44 9.26 0.36
CA LYS A 64 19.04 9.35 0.75
C LYS A 64 18.40 10.57 0.11
N TYR A 65 17.12 10.47 -0.22
CA TYR A 65 16.40 11.53 -0.90
C TYR A 65 14.92 11.51 -0.58
N GLY A 66 14.29 12.67 -0.74
CA GLY A 66 12.86 12.85 -0.54
C GLY A 66 12.46 14.32 -0.53
N PHE A 67 11.32 14.61 0.10
CA PHE A 67 10.73 15.95 0.13
C PHE A 67 10.57 16.40 1.58
N LYS A 68 10.96 17.64 1.87
CA LYS A 68 10.69 18.28 3.17
C LYS A 68 10.05 19.65 2.99
N VAL A 69 9.40 20.13 4.04
CA VAL A 69 8.86 21.50 4.08
C VAL A 69 9.92 22.43 4.67
N VAL A 70 10.31 23.46 3.92
CA VAL A 70 11.20 24.55 4.36
C VAL A 70 10.48 25.87 4.14
N ASP A 71 10.30 26.65 5.21
CA ASP A 71 9.60 27.95 5.17
C ASP A 71 8.22 27.90 4.47
N GLY A 72 7.51 26.76 4.62
CA GLY A 72 6.19 26.55 4.02
C GLY A 72 6.21 26.12 2.54
N GLY A 73 7.39 26.03 1.91
CA GLY A 73 7.58 25.48 0.57
C GLY A 73 8.01 24.01 0.61
N LEU A 74 7.54 23.20 -0.35
CA LEU A 74 8.05 21.85 -0.57
C LEU A 74 9.39 21.92 -1.29
N VAL A 75 10.42 21.32 -0.70
CA VAL A 75 11.78 21.26 -1.24
C VAL A 75 12.18 19.79 -1.39
N PHE A 76 12.73 19.45 -2.55
CA PHE A 76 13.37 18.16 -2.77
C PHE A 76 14.80 18.19 -2.24
N GLU A 77 15.18 17.19 -1.45
CA GLU A 77 16.53 17.04 -0.90
C GLU A 77 17.15 15.70 -1.24
N TYR A 78 18.49 15.72 -1.32
CA TYR A 78 19.33 14.60 -1.69
C TYR A 78 20.69 14.76 -1.02
N GLU A 79 21.09 13.79 -0.21
CA GLU A 79 22.38 13.82 0.49
C GLU A 79 23.03 12.44 0.61
N PRO A 80 24.38 12.37 0.57
CA PRO A 80 25.09 11.10 0.79
C PRO A 80 24.93 10.61 2.23
N ILE A 81 24.99 9.30 2.41
CA ILE A 81 24.91 8.58 3.69
C ILE A 81 26.04 7.57 3.85
#